data_AF-A0AAU0R9U3-F1
#
_entry.id   AF-A0AAU0R9U3-F1
#
_cell.length_a   1.000
_cell.length_b   1.000
_cell.length_c   1.000
_cell.angle_alpha   90.00
_cell.angle_beta   90.00
_cell.angle_gamma   90.00
#
_symmetry.space_group_name_H-M   'P 1'
#
loop_
_entity.id
_entity.type
_entity.pdbx_description
1 polymer ?
#
loop_
_entity_poly.entity_id
_entity_poly.type
_entity_poly.pdbx_seq_one_letter_code
_entity_poly.pdbx_strand_id
1 'polypeptide(L)'
;MPISHRSTLLVFLLFFSQFNTFYGQTYHSDVTPSRRIVNIVNFIRLLEPRDPAITEDVLYQTVVKQVALMKQYHLGGTFLLQYDALIDPRYQRLLKSLPKDQFEIGAWWELPQPLIEKAGIKWRGKYAWDWHSDIGFSVGYTPEEREKIIDVYFNDFKKIFGYYPKSVASWVIDAHSLSYMYDKYKIVASANCKDQVGTDGFTLWGGYWNQAYYPSRINSYMPAQHAEKQLPVPVFRMLGSDPIRQYEDGGKVTTLEPVYPYAGGNEQWVNWFLDIFSSDPVLGFNYTQAGQENSFTWAAMQKGLEMQLPIIARLKQEGKVQVETMAQSGRWFRQTYKVTPSTTFAVTRDLGTSNKKTLWYNSRFYRANLLWMNGHLRIDDIHLFNEAVPDKYLNSVTKVNQSFFYTLPIVDGFQWGERDHPAGFRLMEIKDGNEREVSGGDPAFSNKGQSTAHVSWPGNNGSFEIDLQENKLIITTGKNNTENWFLDLYVSTGAKTAFQQVDSVRATYSFDGHTYYLVVTQGKMETLTMGGLYRIKPNHGTIVLKLEDD
;
A
#
# COMPACT_ATOMS: atom_id res chain seq x y z
N MET A 1 -90.53 37.14 -28.64
CA MET A 1 -91.33 36.21 -27.80
C MET A 1 -91.99 35.20 -28.71
N PRO A 2 -92.28 33.95 -28.31
CA PRO A 2 -91.82 33.16 -27.15
C PRO A 2 -90.98 31.92 -27.61
N ILE A 3 -90.61 30.90 -26.82
CA ILE A 3 -89.98 30.78 -25.49
C ILE A 3 -89.19 29.44 -25.46
N SER A 4 -88.09 29.37 -24.69
CA SER A 4 -87.34 28.17 -24.26
C SER A 4 -86.85 27.14 -25.30
N HIS A 5 -85.53 27.06 -25.47
CA HIS A 5 -84.87 25.79 -25.84
C HIS A 5 -84.62 24.96 -24.57
N ARG A 6 -84.96 23.67 -24.61
CA ARG A 6 -84.52 22.67 -23.62
C ARG A 6 -83.34 21.89 -24.20
N SER A 7 -82.18 22.02 -23.58
CA SER A 7 -81.00 21.20 -23.93
C SER A 7 -81.00 19.93 -23.08
N THR A 8 -81.16 18.76 -23.74
CA THR A 8 -81.12 17.46 -23.07
C THR A 8 -79.68 17.04 -22.82
N LEU A 9 -79.35 16.73 -21.56
CA LEU A 9 -78.02 16.33 -21.14
C LEU A 9 -77.76 14.85 -21.49
N LEU A 10 -76.85 14.56 -22.43
CA LEU A 10 -76.34 13.20 -22.65
C LEU A 10 -75.13 12.96 -21.74
N VAL A 11 -75.24 11.96 -20.86
CA VAL A 11 -74.12 11.49 -20.02
C VAL A 11 -73.37 10.38 -20.74
N PHE A 12 -72.14 10.64 -21.16
CA PHE A 12 -71.22 9.61 -21.64
C PHE A 12 -70.36 9.07 -20.48
N LEU A 13 -70.48 7.77 -20.22
CA LEU A 13 -69.60 7.03 -19.31
C LEU A 13 -68.28 6.70 -20.02
N LEU A 14 -67.18 7.28 -19.55
CA LEU A 14 -65.83 6.96 -20.00
C LEU A 14 -65.13 6.05 -18.97
N PHE A 15 -64.73 4.85 -19.40
CA PHE A 15 -63.88 3.97 -18.61
C PHE A 15 -62.45 4.52 -18.58
N PHE A 16 -61.93 4.79 -17.39
CA PHE A 16 -60.50 5.06 -17.17
C PHE A 16 -59.78 3.77 -16.79
N SER A 17 -58.80 3.35 -17.60
CA SER A 17 -57.82 2.33 -17.22
C SER A 17 -56.72 2.97 -16.37
N GLN A 18 -56.52 2.46 -15.15
CA GLN A 18 -55.41 2.88 -14.30
C GLN A 18 -54.14 2.12 -14.67
N PHE A 19 -53.15 2.82 -15.22
CA PHE A 19 -51.76 2.34 -15.27
C PHE A 19 -51.06 2.68 -13.95
N ASN A 20 -50.80 1.67 -13.13
CA ASN A 20 -49.94 1.83 -11.95
C ASN A 20 -48.47 1.87 -12.38
N THR A 21 -47.90 3.06 -12.51
CA THR A 21 -46.45 3.26 -12.61
C THR A 21 -45.81 3.07 -11.23
N PHE A 22 -45.16 1.93 -11.04
CA PHE A 22 -44.25 1.72 -9.90
C PHE A 22 -43.08 2.70 -10.00
N TYR A 23 -43.11 3.78 -9.22
CA TYR A 23 -41.92 4.58 -8.94
C TYR A 23 -40.96 3.76 -8.06
N GLY A 24 -39.99 3.11 -8.69
CA GLY A 24 -38.83 2.57 -7.98
C GLY A 24 -38.04 3.73 -7.38
N GLN A 25 -38.02 3.84 -6.04
CA GLN A 25 -37.08 4.72 -5.36
C GLN A 25 -35.67 4.18 -5.57
N THR A 26 -34.95 4.74 -6.54
CA THR A 26 -33.50 4.60 -6.61
C THR A 26 -32.90 5.28 -5.38
N TYR A 27 -32.45 4.48 -4.43
CA TYR A 27 -31.52 4.93 -3.40
C TYR A 27 -30.22 5.35 -4.10
N HIS A 28 -30.15 6.62 -4.51
CA HIS A 28 -28.87 7.30 -4.65
C HIS A 28 -28.27 7.39 -3.25
N SER A 29 -27.39 6.46 -2.93
CA SER A 29 -26.42 6.69 -1.89
C SER A 29 -25.52 7.84 -2.36
N ASP A 30 -25.49 8.94 -1.61
CA ASP A 30 -24.50 10.01 -1.76
C ASP A 30 -23.12 9.50 -1.34
N VAL A 31 -22.59 8.54 -2.11
CA VAL A 31 -21.22 8.07 -2.00
C VAL A 31 -20.34 9.18 -2.56
N THR A 32 -19.90 10.07 -1.67
CA THR A 32 -18.75 10.94 -1.96
C THR A 32 -17.63 10.05 -2.50
N PRO A 33 -17.13 10.26 -3.72
CA PRO A 33 -16.14 9.37 -4.32
C PRO A 33 -14.92 9.22 -3.41
N SER A 34 -14.57 7.98 -3.06
CA SER A 34 -13.45 7.68 -2.16
C SER A 34 -12.17 8.36 -2.66
N ARG A 35 -11.43 9.01 -1.76
CA ARG A 35 -10.30 9.87 -2.14
C ARG A 35 -9.24 9.08 -2.92
N ARG A 36 -8.72 9.65 -3.99
CA ARG A 36 -7.60 9.12 -4.80
C ARG A 36 -6.46 10.13 -4.73
N ILE A 37 -5.36 9.79 -4.07
CA ILE A 37 -4.26 10.73 -3.79
C ILE A 37 -3.02 10.37 -4.60
N VAL A 38 -2.48 11.32 -5.35
CA VAL A 38 -1.14 11.25 -5.92
C VAL A 38 -0.24 12.20 -5.14
N ASN A 39 0.86 11.71 -4.58
CA ASN A 39 1.92 12.57 -4.07
C ASN A 39 3.08 12.54 -5.04
N ILE A 40 3.42 13.69 -5.63
CA ILE A 40 4.62 13.83 -6.44
C ILE A 40 5.76 14.18 -5.49
N VAL A 41 6.60 13.19 -5.20
CA VAL A 41 7.70 13.28 -4.24
C VAL A 41 9.01 13.08 -4.99
N ASN A 42 9.92 14.04 -4.88
CA ASN A 42 11.27 13.94 -5.43
C ASN A 42 12.28 14.08 -4.28
N PHE A 43 13.18 13.10 -4.15
CA PHE A 43 14.19 13.08 -3.09
C PHE A 43 15.55 13.52 -3.66
N ILE A 44 16.25 14.36 -2.91
CA ILE A 44 17.39 15.13 -3.40
C ILE A 44 18.63 14.79 -2.58
N ARG A 45 19.65 14.25 -3.26
CA ARG A 45 21.03 14.09 -2.75
C ARG A 45 21.95 15.14 -3.38
N LEU A 46 23.04 15.48 -2.71
CA LEU A 46 24.12 16.28 -3.33
C LEU A 46 25.16 15.39 -4.02
N LEU A 47 25.29 14.13 -3.57
CA LEU A 47 26.34 13.22 -3.98
C LEU A 47 25.79 11.90 -4.55
N GLU A 48 26.48 11.34 -5.54
CA GLU A 48 26.25 9.99 -6.05
C GLU A 48 27.61 9.31 -6.33
N PRO A 49 28.22 8.62 -5.35
CA PRO A 49 29.57 8.08 -5.48
C PRO A 49 29.64 6.76 -6.26
N ARG A 50 28.51 6.21 -6.73
CA ARG A 50 28.48 4.97 -7.53
C ARG A 50 28.86 5.20 -8.99
N ASP A 51 28.63 6.40 -9.52
CA ASP A 51 28.97 6.78 -10.89
C ASP A 51 29.59 8.20 -10.93
N PRO A 52 30.88 8.36 -11.28
CA PRO A 52 31.53 9.67 -11.34
C PRO A 52 31.00 10.61 -12.43
N ALA A 53 30.19 10.12 -13.38
CA ALA A 53 29.47 10.97 -14.33
C ALA A 53 28.32 11.76 -13.66
N ILE A 54 27.81 11.28 -12.53
CA ILE A 54 26.70 11.89 -11.79
C ILE A 54 27.25 12.95 -10.82
N THR A 55 27.69 14.07 -11.40
CA THR A 55 28.22 15.21 -10.64
C THR A 55 27.14 15.97 -9.88
N GLU A 56 27.54 16.80 -8.92
CA GLU A 56 26.62 17.70 -8.20
C GLU A 56 25.80 18.60 -9.14
N ASP A 57 26.35 19.02 -10.29
CA ASP A 57 25.58 19.80 -11.27
C ASP A 57 24.56 18.92 -12.00
N VAL A 58 24.90 17.70 -12.40
CA VAL A 58 23.93 16.74 -12.99
C VAL A 58 22.76 16.50 -12.02
N LEU A 59 23.06 16.30 -10.73
CA LEU A 59 22.08 16.15 -9.66
C LEU A 59 21.22 17.42 -9.48
N TYR A 60 21.83 18.61 -9.51
CA TYR A 60 21.13 19.88 -9.39
C TYR A 60 20.25 20.19 -10.61
N GLN A 61 20.77 20.07 -11.83
CA GLN A 61 20.03 20.27 -13.08
C GLN A 61 18.86 19.30 -13.20
N THR A 62 18.99 18.08 -12.67
CA THR A 62 17.88 17.12 -12.61
C THR A 62 16.70 17.67 -11.79
N VAL A 63 16.95 18.25 -10.61
CA VAL A 63 15.89 18.89 -9.81
C VAL A 63 15.34 20.14 -10.52
N VAL A 64 16.18 20.94 -11.18
CA VAL A 64 15.73 22.10 -11.99
C VAL A 64 14.74 21.65 -13.09
N LYS A 65 15.01 20.53 -13.77
CA LYS A 65 14.13 19.96 -14.80
C LYS A 65 12.84 19.39 -14.23
N GLN A 66 12.90 18.66 -13.12
CA GLN A 66 11.71 18.19 -12.38
C GLN A 66 10.79 19.37 -12.00
N VAL A 67 11.36 20.44 -11.40
CA VAL A 67 10.64 21.67 -11.06
C VAL A 67 10.02 22.32 -12.29
N ALA A 68 10.76 22.43 -13.40
CA ALA A 68 10.25 23.04 -14.63
C ALA A 68 9.04 22.27 -15.20
N LEU A 69 9.12 20.94 -15.26
CA LEU A 69 8.05 20.08 -15.78
C LEU A 69 6.81 20.10 -14.87
N MET A 70 6.98 20.06 -13.55
CA MET A 70 5.87 20.19 -12.60
C MET A 70 5.15 21.54 -12.73
N LYS A 71 5.91 22.63 -12.91
CA LYS A 71 5.34 23.97 -13.15
C LYS A 71 4.61 24.08 -14.49
N GLN A 72 5.12 23.45 -15.54
CA GLN A 72 4.46 23.40 -16.87
C GLN A 72 3.05 22.81 -16.80
N TYR A 73 2.84 21.80 -15.95
CA TYR A 73 1.54 21.12 -15.80
C TYR A 73 0.72 21.56 -14.57
N HIS A 74 1.11 22.65 -13.89
CA HIS A 74 0.44 23.16 -12.69
C HIS A 74 0.27 22.11 -11.59
N LEU A 75 1.32 21.30 -11.39
CA LEU A 75 1.40 20.25 -10.38
C LEU A 75 2.27 20.72 -9.20
N GLY A 76 1.71 20.59 -8.00
CA GLY A 76 2.44 20.72 -6.74
C GLY A 76 3.08 19.39 -6.33
N GLY A 77 3.81 19.40 -5.21
CA GLY A 77 4.43 18.19 -4.65
C GLY A 77 5.43 18.47 -3.54
N THR A 78 6.21 17.46 -3.17
CA THR A 78 7.15 17.50 -2.05
C THR A 78 8.58 17.25 -2.53
N PHE A 79 9.50 18.14 -2.17
CA PHE A 79 10.94 17.94 -2.32
C PHE A 79 11.55 17.57 -0.96
N LEU A 80 12.16 16.39 -0.88
CA LEU A 80 12.78 15.87 0.35
C LEU A 80 14.31 15.95 0.21
N LEU A 81 14.99 16.66 1.12
CA LEU A 81 16.45 16.83 1.02
C LEU A 81 17.21 15.91 1.95
N GLN A 82 18.23 15.23 1.42
CA GLN A 82 19.31 14.68 2.22
C GLN A 82 20.11 15.84 2.84
N TYR A 83 20.82 15.61 3.94
CA TYR A 83 21.45 16.70 4.69
C TYR A 83 22.53 17.46 3.89
N ASP A 84 23.25 16.79 3.00
CA ASP A 84 24.21 17.40 2.08
C ASP A 84 23.52 18.37 1.09
N ALA A 85 22.39 17.95 0.50
CA ALA A 85 21.56 18.80 -0.35
C ALA A 85 20.88 19.94 0.43
N LEU A 86 20.50 19.71 1.70
CA LEU A 86 19.94 20.71 2.59
C LEU A 86 20.89 21.91 2.79
N ILE A 87 22.18 21.64 3.00
CA ILE A 87 23.17 22.70 3.24
C ILE A 87 23.70 23.38 1.97
N ASP A 88 23.43 22.83 0.77
CA ASP A 88 23.85 23.42 -0.50
C ASP A 88 23.05 24.71 -0.85
N PRO A 89 23.72 25.85 -1.11
CA PRO A 89 23.03 27.11 -1.41
C PRO A 89 22.23 27.13 -2.72
N ARG A 90 22.51 26.26 -3.70
CA ARG A 90 21.78 26.18 -4.98
C ARG A 90 20.40 25.58 -4.76
N TYR A 91 20.31 24.45 -4.05
CA TYR A 91 19.02 23.84 -3.70
C TYR A 91 18.19 24.77 -2.79
N GLN A 92 18.84 25.41 -1.81
CA GLN A 92 18.15 26.41 -0.97
C GLN A 92 17.54 27.55 -1.79
N ARG A 93 18.28 28.14 -2.74
CA ARG A 93 17.75 29.20 -3.62
C ARG A 93 16.61 28.70 -4.51
N LEU A 94 16.80 27.54 -5.15
CA LEU A 94 15.80 26.94 -6.03
C LEU A 94 14.48 26.70 -5.29
N LEU A 95 14.52 25.96 -4.18
CA LEU A 95 13.31 25.55 -3.47
C LEU A 95 12.64 26.69 -2.69
N LYS A 96 13.40 27.67 -2.18
CA LYS A 96 12.82 28.89 -1.56
C LYS A 96 12.05 29.77 -2.57
N SER A 97 12.29 29.61 -3.88
CA SER A 97 11.55 30.33 -4.93
C SER A 97 10.19 29.72 -5.27
N LEU A 98 9.87 28.53 -4.75
CA LEU A 98 8.64 27.82 -5.06
C LEU A 98 7.44 28.29 -4.19
N PRO A 99 6.23 28.34 -4.75
CA PRO A 99 5.02 28.74 -4.00
C PRO A 99 4.67 27.70 -2.93
N LYS A 100 4.68 28.13 -1.65
CA LYS A 100 4.57 27.28 -0.44
C LYS A 100 3.20 26.62 -0.24
N ASP A 101 2.19 27.07 -0.98
CA ASP A 101 0.84 26.50 -1.05
C ASP A 101 0.76 25.28 -2.00
N GLN A 102 1.70 25.18 -2.95
CA GLN A 102 1.77 24.09 -3.94
C GLN A 102 2.96 23.15 -3.69
N PHE A 103 4.07 23.67 -3.17
CA PHE A 103 5.29 22.92 -2.96
C PHE A 103 5.68 22.85 -1.49
N GLU A 104 6.02 21.64 -1.07
CA GLU A 104 6.57 21.35 0.25
C GLU A 104 8.08 21.09 0.17
N ILE A 105 8.79 21.54 1.20
CA ILE A 105 10.18 21.18 1.48
C ILE A 105 10.17 20.32 2.75
N GLY A 106 10.70 19.11 2.67
CA GLY A 106 10.80 18.16 3.78
C GLY A 106 12.17 17.47 3.83
N ALA A 107 12.27 16.43 4.64
CA ALA A 107 13.54 15.72 4.88
C ALA A 107 13.57 14.36 4.18
N TRP A 108 14.70 14.07 3.52
CA TRP A 108 15.07 12.72 3.11
C TRP A 108 16.07 12.16 4.14
N TRP A 109 15.65 11.13 4.86
CA TRP A 109 16.33 10.61 6.04
C TRP A 109 17.28 9.46 5.68
N GLU A 110 18.30 9.83 4.91
CA GLU A 110 19.56 9.11 4.80
C GLU A 110 20.68 9.99 5.36
N LEU A 111 21.74 9.35 5.85
CA LEU A 111 22.70 9.96 6.77
C LEU A 111 24.09 10.10 6.11
N PRO A 112 24.40 11.21 5.43
CA PRO A 112 25.72 11.44 4.84
C PRO A 112 26.73 11.91 5.91
N GLN A 113 28.02 11.78 5.59
CA GLN A 113 29.15 12.19 6.42
C GLN A 113 29.00 13.58 7.08
N PRO A 114 28.60 14.65 6.36
CA PRO A 114 28.52 15.99 6.94
C PRO A 114 27.45 16.13 8.06
N LEU A 115 26.46 15.24 8.09
CA LEU A 115 25.47 15.17 9.16
C LEU A 115 26.04 14.47 10.40
N ILE A 116 26.63 13.30 10.19
CA ILE A 116 27.16 12.43 11.23
C ILE A 116 28.31 13.11 12.00
N GLU A 117 29.25 13.71 11.27
CA GLU A 117 30.38 14.43 11.88
C GLU A 117 29.90 15.66 12.68
N LYS A 118 28.87 16.36 12.19
CA LYS A 118 28.29 17.51 12.88
C LYS A 118 27.47 17.12 14.12
N ALA A 119 26.93 15.90 14.16
CA ALA A 119 26.37 15.29 15.38
C ALA A 119 27.45 14.87 16.39
N GLY A 120 28.74 15.09 16.10
CA GLY A 120 29.86 14.70 16.95
C GLY A 120 30.18 13.21 16.90
N ILE A 121 29.70 12.50 15.88
CA ILE A 121 29.85 11.06 15.71
C ILE A 121 30.90 10.81 14.62
N LYS A 122 31.75 9.79 14.81
CA LYS A 122 32.77 9.44 13.82
C LYS A 122 32.12 8.80 12.59
N TRP A 123 32.36 9.36 11.40
CA TRP A 123 31.96 8.73 10.15
C TRP A 123 32.62 7.37 9.93
N ARG A 124 31.86 6.41 9.37
CA ARG A 124 32.28 5.03 9.13
C ARG A 124 32.23 4.60 7.66
N GLY A 125 31.61 5.40 6.80
CA GLY A 125 31.42 5.08 5.38
C GLY A 125 32.70 5.20 4.57
N LYS A 126 32.71 4.51 3.42
CA LYS A 126 33.78 4.57 2.43
C LYS A 126 33.74 5.88 1.63
N TYR A 127 32.55 6.44 1.47
CA TYR A 127 32.26 7.65 0.70
C TYR A 127 31.58 8.70 1.59
N ALA A 128 31.43 9.94 1.12
CA ALA A 128 30.77 11.01 1.90
C ALA A 128 29.24 10.87 1.99
N TRP A 129 28.63 10.06 1.12
CA TRP A 129 27.35 9.40 1.35
C TRP A 129 27.54 7.91 1.06
N ASP A 130 27.16 7.04 1.98
CA ASP A 130 27.34 5.60 1.88
C ASP A 130 25.97 4.94 2.11
N TRP A 131 25.47 4.20 1.13
CA TRP A 131 24.09 3.69 1.11
C TRP A 131 23.93 2.37 1.89
N HIS A 132 24.95 1.92 2.63
CA HIS A 132 24.85 0.67 3.39
C HIS A 132 23.99 0.81 4.66
N SER A 133 23.21 -0.22 5.01
CA SER A 133 22.27 -0.21 6.14
C SER A 133 22.90 0.22 7.48
N ASP A 134 24.12 -0.19 7.78
CA ASP A 134 24.85 0.16 9.02
C ASP A 134 25.51 1.55 8.98
N ILE A 135 25.37 2.30 7.89
CA ILE A 135 26.10 3.57 7.69
C ILE A 135 25.16 4.70 7.23
N GLY A 136 24.40 4.48 6.17
CA GLY A 136 23.52 5.49 5.57
C GLY A 136 22.16 5.65 6.26
N PHE A 137 21.83 4.81 7.23
CA PHE A 137 20.51 4.76 7.86
C PHE A 137 20.60 4.74 9.38
N SER A 138 19.54 5.21 10.06
CA SER A 138 19.50 5.32 11.52
C SER A 138 19.67 3.99 12.26
N VAL A 139 19.29 2.87 11.63
CA VAL A 139 19.50 1.51 12.17
C VAL A 139 20.96 1.15 12.44
N GLY A 140 21.94 1.85 11.84
CA GLY A 140 23.37 1.68 12.12
C GLY A 140 23.88 2.37 13.40
N TYR A 141 23.07 3.25 14.00
CA TYR A 141 23.42 4.13 15.12
C TYR A 141 22.62 3.78 16.38
N THR A 142 23.15 4.03 17.58
CA THR A 142 22.41 3.80 18.83
C THR A 142 21.22 4.77 18.97
N PRO A 143 20.20 4.48 19.81
CA PRO A 143 19.10 5.41 20.06
C PRO A 143 19.57 6.84 20.42
N GLU A 144 20.59 6.98 21.26
CA GLU A 144 21.15 8.27 21.69
C GLU A 144 21.93 8.98 20.57
N GLU A 145 22.53 8.22 19.65
CA GLU A 145 23.16 8.75 18.44
C GLU A 145 22.09 9.24 17.46
N ARG A 146 21.03 8.45 17.22
CA ARG A 146 19.89 8.82 16.35
C ARG A 146 19.29 10.15 16.78
N GLU A 147 19.04 10.33 18.08
CA GLU A 147 18.50 11.58 18.63
C GLU A 147 19.38 12.79 18.32
N LYS A 148 20.71 12.68 18.49
CA LYS A 148 21.66 13.76 18.16
C LYS A 148 21.67 14.08 16.66
N ILE A 149 21.64 13.05 15.82
CA ILE A 149 21.61 13.18 14.36
C ILE A 149 20.31 13.89 13.93
N ILE A 150 19.16 13.52 14.51
CA ILE A 150 17.86 14.17 14.27
C ILE A 150 17.92 15.64 14.70
N ASP A 151 18.45 15.91 15.89
CA ASP A 151 18.57 17.27 16.43
C ASP A 151 19.38 18.20 15.52
N VAL A 152 20.54 17.73 15.04
CA VAL A 152 21.36 18.51 14.10
C VAL A 152 20.59 18.79 12.81
N TYR A 153 20.05 17.75 12.17
CA TYR A 153 19.29 17.90 10.92
C TYR A 153 18.15 18.92 11.08
N PHE A 154 17.31 18.75 12.10
CA PHE A 154 16.12 19.58 12.28
C PHE A 154 16.47 21.03 12.66
N ASN A 155 17.52 21.24 13.46
CA ASN A 155 17.95 22.58 13.83
C ASN A 155 18.54 23.35 12.63
N ASP A 156 19.34 22.70 11.78
CA ASP A 156 19.82 23.32 10.53
C ASP A 156 18.69 23.56 9.54
N PHE A 157 17.78 22.60 9.36
CA PHE A 157 16.60 22.78 8.50
C PHE A 157 15.79 24.01 8.94
N LYS A 158 15.54 24.17 10.24
CA LYS A 158 14.88 25.37 10.79
C LYS A 158 15.71 26.64 10.60
N LYS A 159 17.02 26.61 10.77
CA LYS A 159 17.92 27.75 10.51
C LYS A 159 17.86 28.19 9.04
N ILE A 160 17.73 27.23 8.11
CA ILE A 160 17.75 27.47 6.67
C ILE A 160 16.39 27.92 6.14
N PHE A 161 15.30 27.28 6.55
CA PHE A 161 13.95 27.51 5.99
C PHE A 161 12.98 28.25 6.93
N GLY A 162 13.31 28.41 8.21
CA GLY A 162 12.51 29.13 9.22
C GLY A 162 11.49 28.27 9.99
N TYR A 163 11.38 26.98 9.68
CA TYR A 163 10.45 26.03 10.29
C TYR A 163 11.06 24.62 10.31
N TYR A 164 10.61 23.72 11.18
CA TYR A 164 11.01 22.30 11.16
C TYR A 164 10.32 21.54 10.01
N PRO A 165 10.96 20.52 9.41
CA PRO A 165 10.35 19.77 8.30
C PRO A 165 9.05 19.11 8.76
N LYS A 166 8.00 19.21 7.94
CA LYS A 166 6.67 18.65 8.26
C LYS A 166 6.54 17.19 7.83
N SER A 167 7.23 16.82 6.75
CA SER A 167 7.33 15.44 6.25
C SER A 167 8.78 14.98 6.26
N VAL A 168 8.96 13.71 6.64
CA VAL A 168 10.25 13.01 6.66
C VAL A 168 10.05 11.62 6.06
N ALA A 169 10.78 11.28 4.99
CA ALA A 169 10.76 9.93 4.43
C ALA A 169 12.18 9.38 4.29
N SER A 170 12.28 8.07 4.20
CA SER A 170 13.47 7.34 3.78
C SER A 170 13.01 6.06 3.10
N TRP A 171 13.94 5.21 2.69
CA TRP A 171 13.59 3.82 2.40
C TRP A 171 13.16 3.09 3.67
N VAL A 172 13.89 3.27 4.77
CA VAL A 172 13.61 2.72 6.11
C VAL A 172 13.80 3.77 7.20
N ILE A 173 12.90 3.79 8.19
CA ILE A 173 13.04 4.57 9.43
C ILE A 173 12.64 3.65 10.59
N ASP A 174 13.50 3.51 11.59
CA ASP A 174 13.23 2.70 12.79
C ASP A 174 12.19 3.36 13.72
N ALA A 175 11.58 2.54 14.57
CA ALA A 175 10.53 2.99 15.50
C ALA A 175 11.00 4.08 16.48
N HIS A 176 12.25 4.06 16.94
CA HIS A 176 12.79 5.05 17.87
C HIS A 176 12.96 6.40 17.18
N SER A 177 13.64 6.44 16.02
CA SER A 177 13.83 7.65 15.23
C SER A 177 12.49 8.32 14.86
N LEU A 178 11.54 7.53 14.35
CA LEU A 178 10.25 8.06 13.92
C LEU A 178 9.43 8.61 15.11
N SER A 179 9.46 7.90 16.25
CA SER A 179 8.84 8.37 17.49
C SER A 179 9.47 9.67 17.98
N TYR A 180 10.79 9.79 17.98
CA TYR A 180 11.50 10.99 18.40
C TYR A 180 11.17 12.22 17.52
N MET A 181 11.18 12.04 16.19
CA MET A 181 10.79 13.09 15.24
C MET A 181 9.35 13.58 15.49
N TYR A 182 8.43 12.70 15.88
CA TYR A 182 7.09 13.11 16.25
C TYR A 182 7.01 13.76 17.63
N ASP A 183 7.55 13.12 18.66
CA ASP A 183 7.37 13.52 20.05
C ASP A 183 8.10 14.83 20.37
N LYS A 184 9.23 15.10 19.71
CA LYS A 184 9.97 16.37 19.82
C LYS A 184 9.60 17.39 18.74
N TYR A 185 9.60 17.00 17.46
CA TYR A 185 9.50 17.94 16.34
C TYR A 185 8.13 18.02 15.66
N LYS A 186 7.17 17.16 16.04
CA LYS A 186 5.76 17.21 15.60
C LYS A 186 5.59 17.10 14.09
N ILE A 187 6.37 16.22 13.44
CA ILE A 187 6.16 15.84 12.03
C ILE A 187 4.71 15.35 11.81
N VAL A 188 4.18 15.52 10.60
CA VAL A 188 2.77 15.25 10.29
C VAL A 188 2.55 14.16 9.24
N ALA A 189 3.59 13.75 8.52
CA ALA A 189 3.58 12.59 7.64
C ALA A 189 4.97 11.97 7.56
N SER A 190 5.02 10.66 7.29
CA SER A 190 6.24 9.95 6.93
C SER A 190 5.99 9.01 5.76
N ALA A 191 7.04 8.40 5.19
CA ALA A 191 6.91 7.39 4.16
C ALA A 191 8.12 6.43 4.14
N ASN A 192 7.89 5.22 3.65
CA ASN A 192 8.88 4.16 3.50
C ASN A 192 8.73 3.44 2.14
N CYS A 193 9.75 2.68 1.71
CA CYS A 193 9.68 1.96 0.42
C CYS A 193 8.64 0.83 0.45
N LYS A 194 8.15 0.46 -0.73
CA LYS A 194 7.32 -0.75 -0.97
C LYS A 194 7.94 -2.03 -0.40
N ASP A 195 7.17 -3.10 -0.36
CA ASP A 195 7.69 -4.43 -0.05
C ASP A 195 8.80 -4.84 -1.03
N GLN A 196 9.92 -5.29 -0.48
CA GLN A 196 11.13 -5.72 -1.21
C GLN A 196 11.96 -6.68 -0.35
N VAL A 197 12.58 -7.67 -1.00
CA VAL A 197 13.49 -8.63 -0.36
C VAL A 197 14.90 -8.42 -0.90
N GLY A 198 15.88 -8.25 0.00
CA GLY A 198 17.31 -8.21 -0.33
C GLY A 198 17.78 -7.08 -1.25
N THR A 199 16.97 -6.06 -1.52
CA THR A 199 17.30 -4.95 -2.43
C THR A 199 17.99 -3.80 -1.66
N ASP A 200 19.05 -3.23 -2.23
CA ASP A 200 19.83 -2.10 -1.67
C ASP A 200 20.31 -2.23 -0.21
N GLY A 201 20.41 -3.47 0.30
CA GLY A 201 20.84 -3.74 1.67
C GLY A 201 19.74 -3.65 2.73
N PHE A 202 18.46 -3.61 2.33
CA PHE A 202 17.32 -3.64 3.26
C PHE A 202 16.14 -4.48 2.74
N THR A 203 15.50 -5.20 3.66
CA THR A 203 14.32 -6.02 3.41
C THR A 203 13.14 -5.46 4.21
N LEU A 204 12.05 -5.16 3.51
CA LEU A 204 10.76 -4.81 4.09
C LEU A 204 9.76 -5.80 3.51
N TRP A 205 9.20 -6.70 4.31
CA TRP A 205 8.30 -7.72 3.79
C TRP A 205 7.16 -8.06 4.75
N GLY A 206 5.94 -8.04 4.25
CA GLY A 206 4.74 -8.33 5.02
C GLY A 206 3.98 -7.12 5.56
N GLY A 207 4.46 -5.89 5.31
CA GLY A 207 3.87 -4.67 5.86
C GLY A 207 2.56 -4.27 5.19
N TYR A 208 1.95 -3.18 5.64
CA TYR A 208 0.75 -2.62 5.01
C TYR A 208 1.01 -2.36 3.51
N TRP A 209 0.30 -3.02 2.59
CA TRP A 209 0.75 -3.18 1.18
C TRP A 209 0.85 -1.85 0.41
N ASN A 210 -0.20 -1.04 0.46
CA ASN A 210 -0.26 0.27 -0.20
C ASN A 210 -0.98 1.29 0.70
N GLN A 211 -1.13 2.53 0.26
CA GLN A 211 -1.75 3.61 1.02
C GLN A 211 -0.95 4.00 2.27
N ALA A 212 -1.59 4.12 3.44
CA ALA A 212 -0.93 4.58 4.66
C ALA A 212 -1.56 4.03 5.93
N TYR A 213 -0.71 3.91 6.95
CA TYR A 213 -1.05 3.40 8.28
C TYR A 213 -0.39 4.26 9.35
N TYR A 214 -0.95 4.26 10.55
CA TYR A 214 -0.21 4.66 11.74
C TYR A 214 0.56 3.47 12.31
N PRO A 215 1.88 3.57 12.50
CA PRO A 215 2.67 2.50 13.09
C PRO A 215 2.46 2.36 14.60
N SER A 216 2.80 1.20 15.13
CA SER A 216 3.04 1.01 16.56
C SER A 216 4.24 1.87 17.00
N ARG A 217 4.18 2.45 18.21
CA ARG A 217 5.30 3.20 18.80
C ARG A 217 6.57 2.36 18.96
N ILE A 218 6.45 1.05 19.03
CA ILE A 218 7.58 0.13 19.14
C ILE A 218 7.96 -0.53 17.82
N ASN A 219 7.19 -0.35 16.74
CA ASN A 219 7.48 -0.93 15.43
C ASN A 219 6.96 -0.04 14.28
N SER A 220 7.87 0.59 13.53
CA SER A 220 7.54 1.52 12.44
C SER A 220 6.96 0.82 11.19
N TYR A 221 7.15 -0.48 11.04
CA TYR A 221 6.68 -1.25 9.89
C TYR A 221 5.29 -1.87 10.10
N MET A 222 4.85 -1.95 11.35
CA MET A 222 3.63 -2.65 11.75
C MET A 222 2.57 -1.66 12.26
N PRO A 223 1.33 -1.70 11.75
CA PRO A 223 0.24 -0.87 12.25
C PRO A 223 0.00 -1.02 13.76
N ALA A 224 -0.39 0.07 14.42
CA ALA A 224 -0.97 0.00 15.74
C ALA A 224 -2.43 -0.48 15.67
N GLN A 225 -2.78 -1.46 16.51
CA GLN A 225 -4.14 -1.93 16.70
C GLN A 225 -4.94 -0.94 17.57
N HIS A 226 -4.31 -0.25 18.52
CA HIS A 226 -4.95 0.65 19.48
C HIS A 226 -4.34 2.06 19.48
N ALA A 227 -5.17 3.08 19.69
CA ALA A 227 -4.76 4.49 19.62
C ALA A 227 -3.72 4.87 20.69
N GLU A 228 -3.69 4.13 21.80
CA GLU A 228 -2.80 4.31 22.94
C GLU A 228 -1.38 3.79 22.66
N LYS A 229 -1.24 2.80 21.77
CA LYS A 229 0.05 2.26 21.30
C LYS A 229 0.52 2.92 20.00
N GLN A 230 -0.35 3.68 19.37
CA GLN A 230 -0.14 4.33 18.09
C GLN A 230 0.87 5.47 18.15
N LEU A 231 1.74 5.54 17.14
CA LEU A 231 2.42 6.76 16.78
C LEU A 231 1.54 7.53 15.79
N PRO A 232 0.95 8.69 16.15
CA PRO A 232 -0.05 9.37 15.33
C PRO A 232 0.56 10.20 14.18
N VAL A 233 1.45 9.57 13.42
CA VAL A 233 2.03 10.04 12.17
C VAL A 233 1.77 8.96 11.12
N PRO A 234 1.01 9.25 10.04
CA PRO A 234 0.81 8.27 8.98
C PRO A 234 2.11 8.04 8.20
N VAL A 235 2.43 6.77 7.97
CA VAL A 235 3.49 6.30 7.09
C VAL A 235 2.86 5.88 5.77
N PHE A 236 3.21 6.57 4.68
CA PHE A 236 2.74 6.29 3.32
C PHE A 236 3.68 5.32 2.60
N ARG A 237 3.14 4.35 1.84
CA ARG A 237 3.91 3.37 1.04
C ARG A 237 4.32 3.97 -0.31
N MET A 238 5.61 4.08 -0.59
CA MET A 238 6.12 4.77 -1.79
C MET A 238 6.17 3.89 -3.06
N LEU A 239 6.52 4.53 -4.18
CA LEU A 239 6.87 3.97 -5.50
C LEU A 239 5.71 3.47 -6.39
N GLY A 240 4.47 3.42 -5.90
CA GLY A 240 3.31 3.12 -6.76
C GLY A 240 3.41 1.74 -7.43
N SER A 241 3.54 0.71 -6.61
CA SER A 241 3.71 -0.70 -6.99
C SER A 241 2.58 -1.25 -7.86
N ASP A 242 2.94 -2.03 -8.89
CA ASP A 242 1.98 -2.88 -9.61
C ASP A 242 1.33 -3.88 -8.64
N PRO A 243 -0.01 -3.83 -8.43
CA PRO A 243 -0.70 -4.68 -7.46
C PRO A 243 -0.67 -6.19 -7.80
N ILE A 244 -0.22 -6.57 -8.99
CA ILE A 244 -0.06 -7.97 -9.41
C ILE A 244 1.44 -8.29 -9.53
N ARG A 245 2.14 -7.57 -10.42
CA ARG A 245 3.50 -7.92 -10.85
C ARG A 245 4.57 -7.61 -9.81
N GLN A 246 4.39 -6.57 -8.98
CA GLN A 246 5.40 -6.25 -7.96
C GLN A 246 5.47 -7.32 -6.86
N TYR A 247 4.38 -8.06 -6.63
CA TYR A 247 4.35 -9.19 -5.70
C TYR A 247 4.87 -10.48 -6.36
N GLU A 248 4.32 -10.85 -7.53
CA GLU A 248 4.66 -12.12 -8.19
C GLU A 248 6.07 -12.14 -8.83
N ASP A 249 6.47 -11.08 -9.53
CA ASP A 249 7.71 -11.04 -10.32
C ASP A 249 8.91 -10.49 -9.52
N GLY A 250 8.96 -10.66 -8.19
CA GLY A 250 9.82 -9.92 -7.24
C GLY A 250 11.35 -9.88 -7.43
N GLY A 251 11.88 -10.43 -8.53
CA GLY A 251 13.18 -10.07 -9.11
C GLY A 251 13.15 -8.86 -10.07
N LYS A 252 12.01 -8.17 -10.21
CA LYS A 252 11.84 -6.92 -11.00
C LYS A 252 11.14 -5.84 -10.19
N VAL A 253 11.42 -4.59 -10.55
CA VAL A 253 10.82 -3.41 -9.94
C VAL A 253 9.72 -2.88 -10.87
N THR A 254 8.48 -3.29 -10.62
CA THR A 254 7.32 -2.90 -11.44
C THR A 254 6.52 -1.82 -10.71
N THR A 255 6.97 -0.59 -10.89
CA THR A 255 6.56 0.60 -10.12
C THR A 255 6.31 1.80 -11.05
N LEU A 256 5.75 2.89 -10.50
CA LEU A 256 5.64 4.19 -11.17
C LEU A 256 7.00 4.89 -11.37
N GLU A 257 8.12 4.30 -10.97
CA GLU A 257 9.44 4.92 -11.13
C GLU A 257 9.73 5.13 -12.64
N PRO A 258 9.93 6.38 -13.09
CA PRO A 258 9.89 6.78 -14.52
C PRO A 258 11.03 6.20 -15.39
N VAL A 259 11.98 5.52 -14.74
CA VAL A 259 13.23 5.02 -15.30
C VAL A 259 13.11 3.59 -15.84
N TYR A 260 12.08 2.83 -15.44
CA TYR A 260 11.91 1.44 -15.86
C TYR A 260 11.08 1.35 -17.15
N PRO A 261 11.68 1.00 -18.31
CA PRO A 261 11.00 1.04 -19.62
C PRO A 261 9.90 -0.02 -19.80
N TYR A 262 9.73 -0.91 -18.81
CA TYR A 262 8.70 -1.93 -18.73
C TYR A 262 7.58 -1.60 -17.72
N ALA A 263 7.72 -0.52 -16.94
CA ALA A 263 6.77 -0.08 -15.91
C ALA A 263 6.56 1.45 -15.98
N GLY A 264 7.02 2.24 -15.01
CA GLY A 264 6.82 3.70 -14.98
C GLY A 264 7.37 4.48 -16.18
N GLY A 265 8.36 3.94 -16.91
CA GLY A 265 8.86 4.47 -18.19
C GLY A 265 8.08 4.00 -19.43
N ASN A 266 6.99 3.25 -19.25
CA ASN A 266 6.16 2.65 -20.30
C ASN A 266 4.76 3.28 -20.32
N GLU A 267 4.38 3.88 -21.45
CA GLU A 267 3.10 4.59 -21.59
C GLU A 267 1.88 3.65 -21.44
N GLN A 268 1.95 2.42 -21.94
CA GLN A 268 0.83 1.47 -21.86
C GLN A 268 0.60 1.02 -20.41
N TRP A 269 1.68 0.72 -19.69
CA TRP A 269 1.62 0.36 -18.26
C TRP A 269 1.16 1.54 -17.40
N VAL A 270 1.67 2.76 -17.62
CA VAL A 270 1.27 3.94 -16.84
C VAL A 270 -0.20 4.31 -17.07
N ASN A 271 -0.69 4.27 -18.32
CA ASN A 271 -2.11 4.53 -18.59
C ASN A 271 -3.00 3.48 -17.90
N TRP A 272 -2.64 2.20 -17.96
CA TRP A 272 -3.35 1.13 -17.24
C TRP A 272 -3.33 1.36 -15.73
N PHE A 273 -2.15 1.57 -15.13
CA PHE A 273 -1.99 1.75 -13.69
C PHE A 273 -2.80 2.95 -13.17
N LEU A 274 -2.73 4.09 -13.86
CA LEU A 274 -3.46 5.29 -13.45
C LEU A 274 -4.97 5.21 -13.72
N ASP A 275 -5.42 4.43 -14.69
CA ASP A 275 -6.84 4.13 -14.90
C ASP A 275 -7.39 3.26 -13.75
N ILE A 276 -6.82 2.07 -13.50
CA ILE A 276 -7.27 1.22 -12.37
C ILE A 276 -7.18 1.97 -11.03
N PHE A 277 -6.11 2.73 -10.81
CA PHE A 277 -5.91 3.52 -9.59
C PHE A 277 -7.08 4.48 -9.33
N SER A 278 -7.56 5.15 -10.38
CA SER A 278 -8.59 6.19 -10.29
C SER A 278 -10.02 5.67 -10.46
N SER A 279 -10.21 4.57 -11.19
CA SER A 279 -11.51 4.04 -11.62
C SER A 279 -12.00 2.82 -10.82
N ASP A 280 -11.11 1.91 -10.36
CA ASP A 280 -11.54 0.65 -9.75
C ASP A 280 -12.09 0.81 -8.31
N PRO A 281 -12.95 -0.11 -7.82
CA PRO A 281 -13.53 -0.04 -6.47
C PRO A 281 -12.47 0.07 -5.36
N VAL A 282 -12.75 0.91 -4.35
CA VAL A 282 -11.83 1.07 -3.20
C VAL A 282 -12.58 1.23 -1.88
N LEU A 283 -12.05 0.62 -0.82
CA LEU A 283 -12.40 0.86 0.56
C LEU A 283 -11.51 1.97 1.15
N GLY A 284 -12.09 2.90 1.90
CA GLY A 284 -11.35 4.02 2.49
C GLY A 284 -10.87 5.04 1.46
N PHE A 285 -9.66 4.86 0.93
CA PHE A 285 -9.02 5.72 -0.07
C PHE A 285 -8.00 4.93 -0.88
N ASN A 286 -7.61 5.46 -2.05
CA ASN A 286 -6.41 5.00 -2.76
C ASN A 286 -5.32 6.07 -2.71
N TYR A 287 -4.06 5.64 -2.73
CA TYR A 287 -2.90 6.51 -2.72
C TYR A 287 -1.77 5.90 -3.56
N THR A 288 -1.00 6.76 -4.23
CA THR A 288 0.23 6.39 -4.93
C THR A 288 1.24 7.54 -4.88
N GLN A 289 2.53 7.21 -5.00
CA GLN A 289 3.60 8.18 -5.12
C GLN A 289 4.20 8.13 -6.53
N ALA A 290 4.39 9.32 -7.11
CA ALA A 290 5.09 9.55 -8.38
C ALA A 290 6.24 10.55 -8.16
N GLY A 291 7.06 10.80 -9.18
CA GLY A 291 8.34 11.51 -9.02
C GLY A 291 9.50 10.55 -8.72
N GLN A 292 10.72 11.06 -8.70
CA GLN A 292 11.93 10.24 -8.61
C GLN A 292 13.06 10.96 -7.86
N GLU A 293 13.98 10.19 -7.28
CA GLU A 293 15.25 10.72 -6.80
C GLU A 293 16.12 11.33 -7.91
N ASN A 294 16.85 12.39 -7.59
CA ASN A 294 17.74 13.04 -8.55
C ASN A 294 18.95 12.17 -8.98
N SER A 295 19.35 11.19 -8.17
CA SER A 295 20.44 10.23 -8.44
C SER A 295 20.26 9.38 -9.69
N PHE A 296 19.03 9.17 -10.18
CA PHE A 296 18.82 8.50 -11.47
C PHE A 296 19.09 9.43 -12.68
N THR A 297 19.30 10.73 -12.46
CA THR A 297 19.53 11.78 -13.45
C THR A 297 18.36 12.06 -14.39
N TRP A 298 18.29 13.32 -14.88
CA TRP A 298 17.27 13.72 -15.86
C TRP A 298 17.28 12.84 -17.11
N ALA A 299 18.45 12.46 -17.61
CA ALA A 299 18.58 11.71 -18.86
C ALA A 299 17.86 10.35 -18.83
N ALA A 300 17.84 9.66 -17.69
CA ALA A 300 17.12 8.39 -17.55
C ALA A 300 15.62 8.60 -17.30
N MET A 301 15.24 9.59 -16.47
CA MET A 301 13.84 9.79 -16.06
C MET A 301 13.00 10.63 -17.03
N GLN A 302 13.62 11.40 -17.94
CA GLN A 302 12.94 12.39 -18.79
C GLN A 302 11.72 11.82 -19.49
N LYS A 303 11.89 10.74 -20.25
CA LYS A 303 10.82 10.10 -21.04
C LYS A 303 9.64 9.67 -20.16
N GLY A 304 9.93 9.09 -18.98
CA GLY A 304 8.90 8.65 -18.05
C GLY A 304 8.14 9.82 -17.45
N LEU A 305 8.84 10.85 -16.95
CA LEU A 305 8.18 12.02 -16.33
C LEU A 305 7.41 12.88 -17.33
N GLU A 306 7.95 13.11 -18.54
CA GLU A 306 7.28 13.87 -19.61
C GLU A 306 5.98 13.18 -20.07
N MET A 307 5.86 11.87 -19.88
CA MET A 307 4.64 11.08 -20.13
C MET A 307 3.72 11.03 -18.90
N GLN A 308 4.24 10.78 -17.69
CA GLN A 308 3.44 10.66 -16.47
C GLN A 308 2.74 11.96 -16.05
N LEU A 309 3.47 13.08 -16.01
CA LEU A 309 2.94 14.33 -15.46
C LEU A 309 1.73 14.90 -16.24
N PRO A 310 1.66 14.92 -17.59
CA PRO A 310 0.44 15.33 -18.28
C PRO A 310 -0.77 14.41 -17.99
N ILE A 311 -0.55 13.10 -17.84
CA ILE A 311 -1.63 12.16 -17.49
C ILE A 311 -2.16 12.46 -16.08
N ILE A 312 -1.27 12.67 -15.10
CA ILE A 312 -1.64 13.05 -13.73
C ILE A 312 -2.36 14.41 -13.70
N ALA A 313 -1.90 15.39 -14.48
CA ALA A 313 -2.54 16.71 -14.58
C ALA A 313 -3.95 16.63 -15.19
N ARG A 314 -4.15 15.81 -16.23
CA ARG A 314 -5.47 15.52 -16.80
C ARG A 314 -6.38 14.88 -15.75
N LEU A 315 -5.94 13.84 -15.05
CA LEU A 315 -6.76 13.16 -14.02
C LEU A 315 -7.11 14.09 -12.86
N LYS A 316 -6.23 15.03 -12.50
CA LYS A 316 -6.50 16.11 -11.54
C LYS A 316 -7.57 17.07 -12.05
N GLN A 317 -7.48 17.48 -13.32
CA GLN A 317 -8.46 18.37 -13.96
C GLN A 317 -9.85 17.70 -14.12
N GLU A 318 -9.87 16.39 -14.39
CA GLU A 318 -11.09 15.56 -14.44
C GLU A 318 -11.69 15.28 -13.04
N GLY A 319 -11.04 15.71 -11.96
CA GLY A 319 -11.48 15.45 -10.58
C GLY A 319 -11.30 14.01 -10.10
N LYS A 320 -10.67 13.15 -10.91
CA LYS A 320 -10.44 11.72 -10.62
C LYS A 320 -9.35 11.49 -9.58
N VAL A 321 -8.38 12.38 -9.46
CA VAL A 321 -7.32 12.32 -8.45
C VAL A 321 -7.07 13.69 -7.81
N GLN A 322 -6.59 13.68 -6.57
CA GLN A 322 -6.06 14.84 -5.87
C GLN A 322 -4.54 14.76 -5.87
N VAL A 323 -3.87 15.83 -6.32
CA VAL A 323 -2.41 15.93 -6.28
C VAL A 323 -2.04 16.79 -5.08
N GLU A 324 -1.40 16.16 -4.09
CA GLU A 324 -1.16 16.74 -2.76
C GLU A 324 0.33 16.70 -2.40
N THR A 325 0.76 17.56 -1.48
CA THR A 325 2.04 17.39 -0.79
C THR A 325 1.90 16.34 0.32
N MET A 326 3.00 15.68 0.69
CA MET A 326 3.00 14.67 1.77
C MET A 326 2.36 15.19 3.08
N ALA A 327 2.65 16.42 3.49
CA ALA A 327 2.05 16.97 4.70
C ALA A 327 0.59 17.43 4.51
N GLN A 328 0.11 17.65 3.28
CA GLN A 328 -1.34 17.78 3.02
C GLN A 328 -2.01 16.42 3.27
N SER A 329 -1.52 15.36 2.62
CA SER A 329 -1.99 13.97 2.80
C SER A 329 -1.99 13.56 4.28
N GLY A 330 -0.89 13.81 5.00
CA GLY A 330 -0.76 13.43 6.41
C GLY A 330 -1.66 14.22 7.35
N ARG A 331 -1.90 15.51 7.09
CA ARG A 331 -2.90 16.29 7.85
C ARG A 331 -4.32 15.81 7.56
N TRP A 332 -4.66 15.55 6.29
CA TRP A 332 -5.96 15.00 5.92
C TRP A 332 -6.23 13.65 6.58
N PHE A 333 -5.26 12.72 6.51
CA PHE A 333 -5.36 11.40 7.12
C PHE A 333 -5.57 11.51 8.64
N ARG A 334 -4.82 12.40 9.31
CA ARG A 334 -4.96 12.68 10.75
C ARG A 334 -6.27 13.34 11.17
N GLN A 335 -6.89 14.11 10.28
CA GLN A 335 -8.21 14.69 10.50
C GLN A 335 -9.34 13.68 10.25
N THR A 336 -9.11 12.70 9.38
CA THR A 336 -10.12 11.73 8.93
C THR A 336 -10.15 10.46 9.80
N TYR A 337 -8.99 9.95 10.20
CA TYR A 337 -8.86 8.62 10.82
C TYR A 337 -8.21 8.70 12.21
N LYS A 338 -8.92 8.19 13.23
CA LYS A 338 -8.41 8.09 14.61
C LYS A 338 -7.37 6.97 14.78
N VAL A 339 -7.62 5.85 14.12
CA VAL A 339 -6.74 4.68 14.01
C VAL A 339 -6.55 4.32 12.54
N THR A 340 -5.61 3.44 12.22
CA THR A 340 -5.37 2.98 10.85
C THR A 340 -6.67 2.41 10.25
N PRO A 341 -7.18 2.96 9.13
CA PRO A 341 -8.41 2.46 8.52
C PRO A 341 -8.17 1.13 7.80
N SER A 342 -9.25 0.42 7.48
CA SER A 342 -9.20 -0.60 6.44
C SER A 342 -9.18 0.06 5.05
N THR A 343 -8.34 -0.43 4.15
CA THR A 343 -8.25 0.03 2.75
C THR A 343 -8.17 -1.14 1.79
N THR A 344 -8.40 -0.88 0.51
CA THR A 344 -8.13 -1.86 -0.55
C THR A 344 -7.31 -1.27 -1.70
N PHE A 345 -6.75 -2.15 -2.53
CA PHE A 345 -6.38 -1.83 -3.92
C PHE A 345 -6.93 -2.94 -4.80
N ALA A 346 -7.82 -2.59 -5.73
CA ALA A 346 -8.42 -3.53 -6.66
C ALA A 346 -7.78 -3.44 -8.06
N VAL A 347 -7.81 -4.57 -8.77
CA VAL A 347 -7.67 -4.63 -10.23
C VAL A 347 -8.84 -5.43 -10.77
N THR A 348 -9.79 -4.76 -11.42
CA THR A 348 -10.91 -5.42 -12.11
C THR A 348 -10.52 -5.87 -13.53
N ARG A 349 -9.47 -5.24 -14.10
CA ARG A 349 -8.95 -5.53 -15.44
C ARG A 349 -7.44 -5.31 -15.50
N ASP A 350 -6.68 -6.39 -15.69
CA ASP A 350 -5.23 -6.33 -15.87
C ASP A 350 -4.83 -5.88 -17.29
N LEU A 351 -3.55 -5.57 -17.47
CA LEU A 351 -2.94 -5.03 -18.68
C LEU A 351 -3.00 -6.00 -19.87
N GLY A 352 -3.43 -5.48 -21.03
CA GLY A 352 -3.38 -6.18 -22.30
C GLY A 352 -4.39 -7.34 -22.40
N THR A 353 -3.91 -8.54 -22.68
CA THR A 353 -4.72 -9.77 -22.78
C THR A 353 -4.72 -10.59 -21.49
N SER A 354 -4.13 -10.08 -20.40
CA SER A 354 -4.15 -10.76 -19.11
C SER A 354 -5.57 -10.83 -18.56
N ASN A 355 -5.96 -11.99 -18.03
CA ASN A 355 -7.27 -12.19 -17.42
C ASN A 355 -7.27 -12.01 -15.90
N LYS A 356 -6.13 -11.61 -15.31
CA LYS A 356 -5.96 -11.49 -13.85
C LYS A 356 -6.89 -10.43 -13.25
N LYS A 357 -7.36 -10.70 -12.04
CA LYS A 357 -7.99 -9.71 -11.14
C LYS A 357 -7.38 -9.88 -9.75
N THR A 358 -7.22 -8.80 -9.00
CA THR A 358 -6.74 -8.91 -7.62
C THR A 358 -7.46 -7.92 -6.70
N LEU A 359 -7.56 -8.29 -5.42
CA LEU A 359 -7.97 -7.41 -4.34
C LEU A 359 -6.96 -7.52 -3.21
N TRP A 360 -6.14 -6.49 -3.05
CA TRP A 360 -5.43 -6.25 -1.81
C TRP A 360 -6.39 -5.66 -0.79
N TYR A 361 -6.33 -6.16 0.44
CA TYR A 361 -7.01 -5.60 1.60
C TYR A 361 -6.00 -5.40 2.72
N ASN A 362 -6.03 -4.23 3.36
CA ASN A 362 -5.21 -3.91 4.52
C ASN A 362 -6.09 -3.43 5.66
N SER A 363 -5.72 -3.76 6.88
CA SER A 363 -6.34 -3.29 8.13
C SER A 363 -5.25 -3.04 9.17
N ARG A 364 -5.63 -2.67 10.40
CA ARG A 364 -4.69 -2.56 11.52
C ARG A 364 -4.32 -3.89 12.17
N PHE A 365 -4.95 -5.00 11.79
CA PHE A 365 -4.66 -6.34 12.34
C PHE A 365 -4.04 -7.29 11.31
N TYR A 366 -4.31 -7.12 10.02
CA TYR A 366 -3.71 -7.94 8.96
C TYR A 366 -3.77 -7.29 7.58
N ARG A 367 -2.97 -7.80 6.64
CA ARG A 367 -3.17 -7.64 5.20
C ARG A 367 -3.52 -8.99 4.56
N ALA A 368 -4.21 -8.96 3.43
CA ALA A 368 -4.35 -10.13 2.56
C ALA A 368 -4.40 -9.74 1.08
N ASN A 369 -4.00 -10.67 0.20
CA ASN A 369 -4.30 -10.61 -1.22
C ASN A 369 -5.23 -11.74 -1.66
N LEU A 370 -6.21 -11.40 -2.49
CA LEU A 370 -7.00 -12.36 -3.26
C LEU A 370 -6.66 -12.17 -4.75
N LEU A 371 -6.09 -13.18 -5.39
CA LEU A 371 -5.76 -13.19 -6.82
C LEU A 371 -6.64 -14.18 -7.58
N TRP A 372 -7.28 -13.71 -8.64
CA TRP A 372 -7.90 -14.56 -9.65
C TRP A 372 -7.02 -14.62 -10.90
N MET A 373 -6.73 -15.84 -11.34
CA MET A 373 -6.00 -16.11 -12.59
C MET A 373 -6.64 -17.29 -13.29
N ASN A 374 -6.91 -17.18 -14.60
CA ASN A 374 -7.56 -18.23 -15.39
C ASN A 374 -8.90 -18.76 -14.81
N GLY A 375 -9.62 -17.91 -14.06
CA GLY A 375 -10.88 -18.30 -13.42
C GLY A 375 -10.73 -19.11 -12.13
N HIS A 376 -9.55 -19.17 -11.52
CA HIS A 376 -9.29 -19.80 -10.22
C HIS A 376 -8.90 -18.77 -9.16
N LEU A 377 -9.28 -18.98 -7.90
CA LEU A 377 -8.94 -18.13 -6.76
C LEU A 377 -7.75 -18.68 -5.98
N ARG A 378 -6.73 -17.84 -5.80
CA ARG A 378 -5.62 -18.01 -4.88
C ARG A 378 -5.65 -16.90 -3.81
N ILE A 379 -5.51 -17.28 -2.54
CA ILE A 379 -5.13 -16.34 -1.47
C ILE A 379 -3.63 -16.53 -1.28
N ASP A 380 -2.81 -15.68 -1.91
CA ASP A 380 -1.34 -15.80 -1.92
C ASP A 380 -0.63 -14.96 -0.87
N ASP A 381 -1.30 -13.98 -0.26
CA ASP A 381 -0.71 -13.23 0.85
C ASP A 381 -1.68 -13.15 2.03
N ILE A 382 -1.19 -13.47 3.23
CA ILE A 382 -1.81 -13.14 4.51
C ILE A 382 -0.69 -12.88 5.52
N HIS A 383 -0.59 -11.64 6.03
CA HIS A 383 0.29 -11.29 7.13
C HIS A 383 -0.48 -10.66 8.29
N LEU A 384 -0.23 -11.13 9.51
CA LEU A 384 -0.76 -10.59 10.76
C LEU A 384 0.10 -9.43 11.27
N PHE A 385 -0.57 -8.46 11.90
CA PHE A 385 0.01 -7.30 12.57
C PHE A 385 -0.26 -7.36 14.07
N ASN A 386 0.80 -7.46 14.87
CA ASN A 386 0.78 -7.44 16.33
C ASN A 386 1.51 -6.19 16.84
N GLU A 387 0.80 -5.26 17.47
CA GLU A 387 1.39 -3.99 17.93
C GLU A 387 2.37 -4.12 19.10
N ALA A 388 2.41 -5.28 19.77
CA ALA A 388 3.30 -5.62 20.87
C ALA A 388 4.64 -6.24 20.41
N VAL A 389 4.78 -6.58 19.11
CA VAL A 389 6.04 -7.08 18.53
C VAL A 389 6.94 -5.90 18.15
N PRO A 390 8.09 -5.68 18.84
CA PRO A 390 8.96 -4.56 18.58
C PRO A 390 9.72 -4.68 17.25
N ASP A 391 10.05 -3.53 16.67
CA ASP A 391 11.08 -3.43 15.62
C ASP A 391 12.43 -3.89 16.21
N LYS A 392 13.12 -4.75 15.47
CA LYS A 392 14.48 -5.25 15.78
C LYS A 392 15.44 -4.12 16.14
N TYR A 393 15.29 -2.96 15.52
CA TYR A 393 16.15 -1.79 15.69
C TYR A 393 15.68 -0.82 16.77
N LEU A 394 14.54 -1.05 17.44
CA LEU A 394 14.00 -0.17 18.49
C LEU A 394 15.06 0.22 19.54
N ASN A 395 15.75 -0.78 20.09
CA ASN A 395 16.80 -0.61 21.10
C ASN A 395 18.17 -1.16 20.64
N SER A 396 18.31 -1.55 19.36
CA SER A 396 19.50 -2.24 18.84
C SER A 396 19.96 -1.66 17.50
N VAL A 397 21.17 -2.02 17.08
CA VAL A 397 21.81 -1.54 15.85
C VAL A 397 22.16 -2.70 14.93
N THR A 398 22.09 -2.47 13.61
CA THR A 398 22.80 -3.34 12.66
C THR A 398 24.27 -2.93 12.57
N LYS A 399 25.14 -3.91 12.31
CA LYS A 399 26.60 -3.76 12.14
C LYS A 399 27.08 -4.33 10.80
N VAL A 400 26.14 -4.51 9.88
CA VAL A 400 26.32 -5.07 8.54
C VAL A 400 25.42 -4.32 7.58
N ASN A 401 25.72 -4.39 6.28
CA ASN A 401 24.89 -3.85 5.20
C ASN A 401 23.61 -4.68 4.98
N GLN A 402 22.86 -4.95 6.04
CA GLN A 402 21.56 -5.59 6.02
C GLN A 402 20.69 -5.01 7.13
N SER A 403 19.48 -4.60 6.78
CA SER A 403 18.40 -4.35 7.74
C SER A 403 17.11 -5.09 7.33
N PHE A 404 16.33 -5.47 8.34
CA PHE A 404 15.20 -6.40 8.19
C PHE A 404 13.97 -5.89 8.95
N PHE A 405 12.90 -5.64 8.22
CA PHE A 405 11.60 -5.24 8.74
C PHE A 405 10.55 -6.25 8.24
N TYR A 406 10.00 -7.01 9.19
CA TYR A 406 9.05 -8.09 8.91
C TYR A 406 7.77 -7.91 9.73
N THR A 407 6.72 -8.59 9.28
CA THR A 407 5.50 -8.87 10.05
C THR A 407 5.31 -10.39 10.13
N LEU A 408 4.12 -10.88 10.50
CA LEU A 408 3.90 -12.28 10.86
C LEU A 408 3.19 -13.07 9.71
N PRO A 409 3.91 -13.81 8.86
CA PRO A 409 3.31 -14.50 7.70
C PRO A 409 2.46 -15.72 8.07
N ILE A 410 1.17 -15.67 7.72
CA ILE A 410 0.25 -16.84 7.71
C ILE A 410 0.25 -17.51 6.33
N VAL A 411 0.39 -16.71 5.27
CA VAL A 411 0.58 -17.14 3.88
C VAL A 411 1.56 -16.17 3.20
N ASP A 412 2.60 -16.70 2.58
CA ASP A 412 3.60 -15.94 1.83
C ASP A 412 3.83 -16.60 0.46
N GLY A 413 3.07 -16.16 -0.54
CA GLY A 413 3.05 -16.71 -1.89
C GLY A 413 4.39 -16.55 -2.63
N PHE A 414 5.15 -15.52 -2.26
CA PHE A 414 6.44 -15.20 -2.85
C PHE A 414 7.59 -16.02 -2.22
N GLN A 415 7.68 -16.08 -0.89
CA GLN A 415 8.79 -16.77 -0.21
C GLN A 415 8.56 -18.27 0.01
N TRP A 416 7.32 -18.75 0.03
CA TRP A 416 7.00 -20.17 0.22
C TRP A 416 6.64 -20.88 -1.09
N GLY A 417 6.56 -20.14 -2.20
CA GLY A 417 6.22 -20.65 -3.53
C GLY A 417 7.43 -20.75 -4.46
N GLU A 418 7.18 -21.32 -5.64
CA GLU A 418 8.05 -21.25 -6.81
C GLU A 418 7.27 -20.63 -7.98
N ARG A 419 7.98 -20.17 -9.02
CA ARG A 419 7.38 -19.50 -10.19
C ARG A 419 6.21 -20.27 -10.82
N ASP A 420 6.38 -21.58 -10.97
CA ASP A 420 5.39 -22.47 -11.59
C ASP A 420 4.53 -23.21 -10.54
N HIS A 421 4.91 -23.15 -9.26
CA HIS A 421 4.18 -23.71 -8.12
C HIS A 421 4.01 -22.65 -7.01
N PRO A 422 3.24 -21.57 -7.26
CA PRO A 422 3.12 -20.47 -6.31
C PRO A 422 2.32 -20.90 -5.07
N ALA A 423 2.83 -20.54 -3.89
CA ALA A 423 2.17 -20.87 -2.62
C ALA A 423 0.86 -20.11 -2.44
N GLY A 424 0.06 -20.52 -1.45
CA GLY A 424 -1.18 -19.86 -1.07
C GLY A 424 -2.37 -20.81 -0.91
N PHE A 425 -3.41 -20.35 -0.23
CA PHE A 425 -4.66 -21.10 -0.17
C PHE A 425 -5.28 -21.18 -1.56
N ARG A 426 -5.68 -22.39 -1.96
CA ARG A 426 -6.56 -22.63 -3.12
C ARG A 426 -7.96 -22.93 -2.64
N LEU A 427 -8.96 -22.37 -3.33
CA LEU A 427 -10.34 -22.79 -3.12
C LEU A 427 -10.62 -24.03 -3.97
N MET A 428 -10.98 -25.12 -3.30
CA MET A 428 -11.12 -26.44 -3.89
C MET A 428 -12.56 -26.95 -3.76
N GLU A 429 -12.99 -27.79 -4.70
CA GLU A 429 -14.26 -28.51 -4.65
C GLU A 429 -14.06 -30.03 -4.87
N ILE A 430 -14.94 -30.84 -4.30
CA ILE A 430 -15.06 -32.27 -4.62
C ILE A 430 -16.19 -32.44 -5.63
N LYS A 431 -15.85 -32.81 -6.86
CA LYS A 431 -16.82 -33.11 -7.92
C LYS A 431 -16.57 -34.50 -8.49
N ASP A 432 -17.62 -35.30 -8.61
CA ASP A 432 -17.57 -36.68 -9.11
C ASP A 432 -16.51 -37.56 -8.40
N GLY A 433 -16.33 -37.32 -7.09
CA GLY A 433 -15.34 -37.98 -6.25
C GLY A 433 -13.90 -37.44 -6.35
N ASN A 434 -13.64 -36.46 -7.21
CA ASN A 434 -12.30 -35.90 -7.45
C ASN A 434 -12.17 -34.48 -6.86
N GLU A 435 -11.02 -34.20 -6.27
CA GLU A 435 -10.65 -32.87 -5.79
C GLU A 435 -10.07 -32.02 -6.93
N ARG A 436 -10.48 -30.77 -7.03
CA ARG A 436 -10.02 -29.81 -8.05
C ARG A 436 -10.20 -28.37 -7.60
N GLU A 437 -9.42 -27.45 -8.16
CA GLU A 437 -9.63 -26.01 -7.93
C GLU A 437 -11.01 -25.58 -8.45
N VAL A 438 -11.70 -24.77 -7.66
CA VAL A 438 -12.94 -24.10 -8.10
C VAL A 438 -12.60 -23.22 -9.30
N SER A 439 -13.36 -23.40 -10.38
CA SER A 439 -13.35 -22.52 -11.54
C SER A 439 -14.58 -21.63 -11.54
N GLY A 440 -14.45 -20.39 -11.99
CA GLY A 440 -15.54 -19.42 -12.05
C GLY A 440 -15.31 -18.29 -13.06
N GLY A 441 -16.29 -17.39 -13.12
CA GLY A 441 -16.22 -16.14 -13.88
C GLY A 441 -15.45 -15.04 -13.14
N ASP A 442 -15.67 -13.80 -13.54
CA ASP A 442 -15.00 -12.64 -12.95
C ASP A 442 -15.61 -12.26 -11.58
N PRO A 443 -14.78 -11.95 -10.57
CA PRO A 443 -15.24 -11.48 -9.26
C PRO A 443 -15.77 -10.03 -9.35
N ALA A 444 -16.80 -9.73 -8.55
CA ALA A 444 -17.29 -8.37 -8.34
C ALA A 444 -16.83 -7.84 -6.97
N PHE A 445 -16.12 -6.71 -6.97
CA PHE A 445 -15.62 -6.07 -5.75
C PHE A 445 -16.55 -4.94 -5.29
N SER A 446 -16.86 -4.92 -4.00
CA SER A 446 -17.73 -3.92 -3.35
C SER A 446 -17.35 -3.73 -1.88
N ASN A 447 -18.04 -2.83 -1.16
CA ASN A 447 -17.78 -2.55 0.25
C ASN A 447 -19.06 -2.73 1.08
N LYS A 448 -18.92 -3.25 2.30
CA LYS A 448 -19.98 -3.31 3.33
C LYS A 448 -19.60 -2.36 4.47
N GLY A 449 -20.25 -1.19 4.51
CA GLY A 449 -19.91 -0.14 5.48
C GLY A 449 -18.52 0.47 5.25
N GLN A 450 -17.83 0.84 6.33
CA GLN A 450 -16.56 1.60 6.26
C GLN A 450 -15.29 0.74 6.37
N SER A 451 -15.39 -0.53 6.77
CA SER A 451 -14.23 -1.37 7.07
C SER A 451 -14.27 -2.79 6.49
N THR A 452 -15.36 -3.20 5.83
CA THR A 452 -15.45 -4.52 5.20
C THR A 452 -15.36 -4.39 3.68
N ALA A 453 -14.35 -5.03 3.08
CA ALA A 453 -14.32 -5.28 1.65
C ALA A 453 -15.07 -6.58 1.34
N HIS A 454 -15.85 -6.58 0.27
CA HIS A 454 -16.73 -7.69 -0.09
C HIS A 454 -16.49 -8.11 -1.55
N VAL A 455 -16.32 -9.41 -1.77
CA VAL A 455 -16.26 -10.03 -3.09
C VAL A 455 -17.43 -10.98 -3.29
N SER A 456 -18.16 -10.79 -4.37
CA SER A 456 -19.12 -11.77 -4.91
C SER A 456 -18.47 -12.45 -6.11
N TRP A 457 -18.21 -13.76 -6.02
CA TRP A 457 -17.55 -14.52 -7.08
C TRP A 457 -18.45 -15.66 -7.63
N PRO A 458 -18.88 -15.59 -8.92
CA PRO A 458 -19.65 -16.66 -9.54
C PRO A 458 -18.74 -17.84 -9.92
N GLY A 459 -18.93 -18.98 -9.25
CA GLY A 459 -18.29 -20.25 -9.59
C GLY A 459 -19.09 -21.04 -10.63
N ASN A 460 -18.46 -21.97 -11.32
CA ASN A 460 -19.12 -22.80 -12.34
C ASN A 460 -20.20 -23.75 -11.77
N ASN A 461 -20.16 -24.04 -10.47
CA ASN A 461 -21.15 -24.88 -9.76
C ASN A 461 -21.94 -24.11 -8.68
N GLY A 462 -21.81 -22.77 -8.57
CA GLY A 462 -22.50 -21.96 -7.56
C GLY A 462 -21.90 -20.56 -7.39
N SER A 463 -21.88 -20.01 -6.17
CA SER A 463 -21.19 -18.74 -5.90
C SER A 463 -20.50 -18.73 -4.53
N PHE A 464 -19.51 -17.84 -4.39
CA PHE A 464 -18.75 -17.62 -3.18
C PHE A 464 -18.75 -16.13 -2.82
N GLU A 465 -19.13 -15.85 -1.58
CA GLU A 465 -19.14 -14.53 -0.97
C GLU A 465 -17.95 -14.46 -0.01
N ILE A 466 -17.04 -13.51 -0.22
CA ILE A 466 -15.87 -13.30 0.64
C ILE A 466 -15.99 -11.94 1.30
N ASP A 467 -15.93 -11.91 2.63
CA ASP A 467 -15.89 -10.67 3.44
C ASP A 467 -14.56 -10.58 4.18
N LEU A 468 -13.79 -9.53 3.87
CA LEU A 468 -12.55 -9.14 4.54
C LEU A 468 -12.89 -8.02 5.52
N GLN A 469 -12.88 -8.32 6.82
CA GLN A 469 -13.21 -7.37 7.90
C GLN A 469 -11.93 -6.98 8.67
N GLU A 470 -11.99 -6.11 9.68
CA GLU A 470 -10.76 -5.66 10.36
C GLU A 470 -9.92 -6.81 10.95
N ASN A 471 -10.54 -7.85 11.50
CA ASN A 471 -9.84 -8.92 12.24
C ASN A 471 -10.21 -10.35 11.78
N LYS A 472 -10.94 -10.50 10.66
CA LYS A 472 -11.37 -11.80 10.16
C LYS A 472 -11.65 -11.82 8.66
N LEU A 473 -11.40 -12.97 8.06
CA LEU A 473 -11.75 -13.32 6.69
C LEU A 473 -12.87 -14.37 6.72
N ILE A 474 -13.98 -14.08 6.05
CA ILE A 474 -15.13 -14.97 5.94
C ILE A 474 -15.28 -15.41 4.50
N ILE A 475 -15.45 -16.71 4.26
CA ILE A 475 -15.87 -17.25 2.95
C ILE A 475 -17.16 -18.03 3.15
N THR A 476 -18.22 -17.64 2.46
CA THR A 476 -19.54 -18.28 2.50
C THR A 476 -19.98 -18.69 1.11
N THR A 477 -20.56 -19.87 0.94
CA THR A 477 -21.22 -20.25 -0.31
C THR A 477 -22.60 -19.63 -0.46
N GLY A 478 -22.89 -19.12 -1.66
CA GLY A 478 -24.24 -18.71 -2.05
C GLY A 478 -25.20 -19.89 -2.24
N LYS A 479 -26.42 -19.59 -2.69
CA LYS A 479 -27.50 -20.58 -2.86
C LYS A 479 -27.12 -21.65 -3.89
N ASN A 480 -27.54 -22.89 -3.62
CA ASN A 480 -27.33 -24.11 -4.43
C ASN A 480 -25.93 -24.75 -4.37
N ASN A 481 -24.97 -24.18 -3.63
CA ASN A 481 -23.68 -24.84 -3.38
C ASN A 481 -23.79 -25.88 -2.25
N THR A 482 -23.21 -27.07 -2.44
CA THR A 482 -23.09 -28.11 -1.41
C THR A 482 -21.86 -27.92 -0.53
N GLU A 483 -21.80 -28.52 0.66
CA GLU A 483 -20.66 -28.44 1.61
C GLU A 483 -19.34 -29.07 1.09
N ASN A 484 -19.31 -29.57 -0.14
CA ASN A 484 -18.18 -30.25 -0.79
C ASN A 484 -17.09 -29.29 -1.32
N TRP A 485 -16.71 -28.28 -0.54
CA TRP A 485 -15.61 -27.36 -0.86
C TRP A 485 -14.69 -27.18 0.35
N PHE A 486 -13.48 -26.69 0.13
CA PHE A 486 -12.50 -26.42 1.20
C PHE A 486 -11.41 -25.45 0.72
N LEU A 487 -10.58 -24.97 1.66
CA LEU A 487 -9.33 -24.29 1.38
C LEU A 487 -8.15 -25.23 1.67
N ASP A 488 -7.20 -25.35 0.74
CA ASP A 488 -5.93 -26.07 0.97
C ASP A 488 -4.75 -25.10 0.86
N LEU A 489 -3.87 -25.09 1.87
CA LEU A 489 -2.66 -24.25 1.86
C LEU A 489 -1.51 -24.99 1.16
N TYR A 490 -1.28 -24.67 -0.11
CA TYR A 490 -0.16 -25.20 -0.90
C TYR A 490 1.12 -24.39 -0.67
N VAL A 491 2.26 -25.08 -0.61
CA VAL A 491 3.61 -24.51 -0.53
C VAL A 491 4.59 -25.38 -1.33
N SER A 492 5.72 -24.82 -1.75
CA SER A 492 6.76 -25.57 -2.46
C SER A 492 7.43 -26.61 -1.55
N THR A 493 7.88 -27.72 -2.16
CA THR A 493 8.56 -28.80 -1.45
C THR A 493 9.83 -28.29 -0.76
N GLY A 494 9.88 -28.38 0.57
CA GLY A 494 11.03 -27.89 1.36
C GLY A 494 11.03 -26.37 1.62
N ALA A 495 9.94 -25.66 1.31
CA ALA A 495 9.78 -24.25 1.66
C ALA A 495 9.97 -24.01 3.17
N LYS A 496 10.72 -22.96 3.51
CA LYS A 496 10.88 -22.51 4.90
C LYS A 496 9.71 -21.63 5.30
N THR A 497 8.69 -22.25 5.87
CA THR A 497 7.47 -21.57 6.33
C THR A 497 7.54 -21.22 7.82
N ALA A 498 6.67 -20.33 8.27
CA ALA A 498 6.49 -20.08 9.70
C ALA A 498 5.59 -21.12 10.40
N PHE A 499 4.90 -21.97 9.64
CA PHE A 499 3.96 -22.97 10.17
C PHE A 499 4.67 -24.02 11.02
N GLN A 500 4.05 -24.36 12.17
CA GLN A 500 4.58 -25.34 13.12
C GLN A 500 3.69 -26.60 13.20
N GLN A 501 2.39 -26.41 13.41
CA GLN A 501 1.42 -27.49 13.60
C GLN A 501 -0.01 -27.01 13.38
N VAL A 502 -0.95 -27.96 13.23
CA VAL A 502 -2.39 -27.70 13.09
C VAL A 502 -3.20 -28.65 13.97
N ASP A 503 -4.25 -28.12 14.59
CA ASP A 503 -5.30 -28.88 15.28
C ASP A 503 -6.66 -28.67 14.58
N SER A 504 -7.78 -29.12 15.14
CA SER A 504 -9.09 -29.03 14.48
C SER A 504 -9.66 -27.61 14.36
N VAL A 505 -9.14 -26.65 15.11
CA VAL A 505 -9.64 -25.26 15.17
C VAL A 505 -8.56 -24.21 14.94
N ARG A 506 -7.28 -24.58 14.95
CA ARG A 506 -6.16 -23.62 14.92
C ARG A 506 -4.92 -24.17 14.22
N ALA A 507 -4.27 -23.31 13.45
CA ALA A 507 -2.91 -23.50 12.96
C ALA A 507 -1.95 -22.58 13.75
N THR A 508 -0.85 -23.15 14.25
CA THR A 508 0.20 -22.45 15.01
C THR A 508 1.37 -22.10 14.09
N TYR A 509 1.84 -20.87 14.21
CA TYR A 509 2.97 -20.32 13.47
C TYR A 509 4.01 -19.76 14.45
N SER A 510 5.28 -19.72 14.02
CA SER A 510 6.36 -19.03 14.73
C SER A 510 7.29 -18.33 13.74
N PHE A 511 7.61 -17.06 14.01
CA PHE A 511 8.48 -16.24 13.18
C PHE A 511 9.24 -15.23 14.07
N ASP A 512 10.55 -15.09 13.87
CA ASP A 512 11.46 -14.24 14.67
C ASP A 512 11.29 -14.35 16.20
N GLY A 513 10.91 -15.53 16.69
CA GLY A 513 10.72 -15.81 18.12
C GLY A 513 9.33 -15.48 18.67
N HIS A 514 8.40 -15.02 17.82
CA HIS A 514 7.01 -14.75 18.16
C HIS A 514 6.10 -15.88 17.67
N THR A 515 5.18 -16.34 18.54
CA THR A 515 4.16 -17.34 18.23
C THR A 515 2.83 -16.65 17.95
N TYR A 516 2.09 -17.15 16.96
CA TYR A 516 0.81 -16.59 16.52
C TYR A 516 -0.02 -17.64 15.78
N TYR A 517 -1.27 -17.30 15.47
CA TYR A 517 -2.31 -18.26 15.16
C TYR A 517 -3.22 -17.82 14.01
N LEU A 518 -3.61 -18.80 13.19
CA LEU A 518 -4.84 -18.72 12.41
C LEU A 518 -5.90 -19.59 13.09
N VAL A 519 -7.01 -19.00 13.51
CA VAL A 519 -8.10 -19.68 14.22
C VAL A 519 -9.33 -19.75 13.33
N VAL A 520 -9.91 -20.95 13.24
CA VAL A 520 -11.18 -21.22 12.55
C VAL A 520 -12.29 -21.15 13.58
N THR A 521 -13.06 -20.06 13.56
CA THR A 521 -14.22 -19.88 14.47
C THR A 521 -15.50 -20.50 13.92
N GLN A 522 -15.54 -20.79 12.61
CA GLN A 522 -16.55 -21.62 11.96
C GLN A 522 -15.90 -22.37 10.79
N GLY A 523 -16.07 -23.69 10.76
CA GLY A 523 -15.31 -24.60 9.90
C GLY A 523 -14.49 -25.58 10.74
N LYS A 524 -13.56 -26.31 10.11
CA LYS A 524 -12.64 -27.23 10.78
C LYS A 524 -11.32 -27.33 10.00
N MET A 525 -10.19 -27.30 10.71
CA MET A 525 -8.86 -27.59 10.15
C MET A 525 -8.52 -29.08 10.20
N GLU A 526 -7.77 -29.57 9.21
CA GLU A 526 -7.28 -30.94 9.12
C GLU A 526 -5.89 -30.98 8.46
N THR A 527 -4.96 -31.81 8.97
CA THR A 527 -3.61 -31.96 8.41
C THR A 527 -3.67 -32.56 7.00
N LEU A 528 -2.90 -32.01 6.06
CA LEU A 528 -2.74 -32.59 4.72
C LEU A 528 -1.62 -33.65 4.71
N THR A 529 -1.79 -34.70 3.91
CA THR A 529 -0.82 -35.80 3.78
C THR A 529 0.04 -35.71 2.52
N MET A 530 -0.33 -34.87 1.53
CA MET A 530 0.44 -34.65 0.31
C MET A 530 0.30 -33.20 -0.20
N GLY A 531 1.41 -32.55 -0.54
CA GLY A 531 1.44 -31.32 -1.34
C GLY A 531 1.05 -29.99 -0.68
N GLY A 532 0.52 -29.99 0.54
CA GLY A 532 0.16 -28.78 1.28
C GLY A 532 0.34 -28.92 2.79
N LEU A 533 0.22 -27.81 3.51
CA LEU A 533 0.40 -27.76 4.97
C LEU A 533 -0.84 -28.30 5.71
N TYR A 534 -2.01 -27.73 5.42
CA TYR A 534 -3.29 -28.13 6.02
C TYR A 534 -4.49 -27.69 5.17
N ARG A 535 -5.62 -28.33 5.45
CA ARG A 535 -6.93 -28.10 4.87
C ARG A 535 -7.83 -27.35 5.85
N ILE A 536 -8.75 -26.53 5.35
CA ILE A 536 -9.86 -25.94 6.10
C ILE A 536 -11.18 -26.30 5.40
N LYS A 537 -12.02 -27.06 6.09
CA LYS A 537 -13.38 -27.40 5.64
C LYS A 537 -14.41 -26.41 6.20
N PRO A 538 -15.47 -26.07 5.45
CA PRO A 538 -16.58 -25.25 5.93
C PRO A 538 -17.41 -25.99 6.98
N ASN A 539 -18.16 -25.22 7.76
CA ASN A 539 -19.28 -25.71 8.55
C ASN A 539 -20.54 -24.94 8.12
N HIS A 540 -21.57 -25.63 7.64
CA HIS A 540 -22.78 -25.02 7.06
C HIS A 540 -22.45 -24.01 5.94
N GLY A 541 -21.62 -24.46 4.99
CA GLY A 541 -21.22 -23.69 3.82
C GLY A 541 -20.38 -22.44 4.12
N THR A 542 -19.81 -22.30 5.32
CA THR A 542 -19.03 -21.12 5.72
C THR A 542 -17.71 -21.50 6.39
N ILE A 543 -16.65 -20.76 6.07
CA ILE A 543 -15.37 -20.70 6.80
C ILE A 543 -15.23 -19.29 7.39
N VAL A 544 -14.91 -19.18 8.68
CA VAL A 544 -14.53 -17.91 9.34
C VAL A 544 -13.15 -18.05 9.96
N LEU A 545 -12.18 -17.37 9.35
CA LEU A 545 -10.80 -17.27 9.81
C LEU A 545 -10.62 -16.00 10.64
N LYS A 546 -10.03 -16.13 11.82
CA LYS A 546 -9.58 -15.01 12.67
C LYS A 546 -8.08 -15.14 12.89
N LEU A 547 -7.36 -14.04 12.82
CA LEU A 547 -5.94 -13.98 13.14
C LEU A 547 -5.79 -13.61 14.62
N GLU A 548 -4.94 -14.33 15.34
CA GLU A 548 -4.70 -14.14 16.78
C GLU A 548 -3.21 -14.31 17.10
N ASP A 549 -2.78 -13.76 18.24
CA ASP A 549 -1.45 -13.88 18.81
C ASP A 549 -1.53 -14.29 20.30
N ASP A 550 -0.38 -14.60 20.92
CA ASP A 550 -0.24 -15.02 22.33
C ASP A 550 -0.48 -13.88 23.36
#